data_AF-A0A9E1EXN9-F1
#
_entry.id   AF-A0A9E1EXN9-F1
#
_cell.length_a   1.000
_cell.length_b   1.000
_cell.length_c   1.000
_cell.angle_alpha   90.00
_cell.angle_beta   90.00
_cell.angle_gamma   90.00
#
_symmetry.space_group_name_H-M   'P 1'
#
loop_
_entity.id
_entity.type
_entity.pdbx_description
1 polymer ?
#
loop_
_entity_poly.entity_id
_entity_poly.type
_entity_poly.pdbx_seq_one_letter_code
_entity_poly.pdbx_strand_id
1 'polypeptide(L)'
;TEDAPPTLHFAIMADTLKHGLEQQIEQFLTEHPATRLVVIDTLQRVRSAGGDSNLYANDYQDVGLLKQLADKHHIAILLISGSTGLSGAADSAFVLQKNARSANAASLHCTGRDIPDRTLKLELGEDDHVWKLLSDSKTCTGAAKISALQLVHLFSVLLSADPTYTGTPSALSAKIDPDGRLGITPKKVTRLVLESLETLRENGILVKTYRSNGKRLISLRSAESADLSTVGKIDPIDPVGRQNACTAP
;
A
#
# COMPACT_ATOMS: atom_id res chain seq x y z
N THR A 1 -17.58 27.32 -12.38
CA THR A 1 -17.97 26.08 -13.06
C THR A 1 -16.75 25.68 -13.86
N GLU A 2 -16.00 24.68 -13.42
CA GLU A 2 -14.90 24.18 -14.24
C GLU A 2 -15.51 23.38 -15.38
N ASP A 3 -15.37 23.86 -16.61
CA ASP A 3 -15.78 23.11 -17.78
C ASP A 3 -14.94 21.83 -17.88
N ALA A 4 -15.58 20.74 -18.31
CA ALA A 4 -14.89 19.48 -18.52
C ALA A 4 -13.72 19.67 -19.51
N PRO A 5 -12.56 19.03 -19.27
CA PRO A 5 -11.42 19.17 -20.16
C PRO A 5 -11.81 18.69 -21.58
N PRO A 6 -11.29 19.32 -22.65
CA PRO A 6 -11.69 19.01 -24.03
C PRO A 6 -11.34 17.58 -24.48
N THR A 7 -10.49 16.89 -23.71
CA THR A 7 -10.10 15.49 -23.91
C THR A 7 -11.06 14.49 -23.26
N LEU A 8 -12.06 14.97 -22.50
CA LEU A 8 -13.08 14.14 -21.87
C LEU A 8 -14.35 14.17 -22.73
N HIS A 9 -14.68 13.01 -23.29
CA HIS A 9 -15.84 12.83 -24.14
C HIS A 9 -16.88 11.96 -23.44
N PHE A 10 -18.15 12.35 -23.53
CA PHE A 10 -19.25 11.60 -22.94
C PHE A 10 -20.17 11.06 -24.03
N ALA A 11 -20.56 9.80 -23.90
CA ALA A 11 -21.63 9.18 -24.67
C ALA A 11 -22.75 8.77 -23.70
N ILE A 12 -23.95 9.29 -23.91
CA ILE A 12 -25.15 8.96 -23.12
C ILE A 12 -25.99 7.84 -23.74
N MET A 13 -25.65 7.45 -24.98
CA MET A 13 -26.25 6.36 -25.73
C MET A 13 -25.13 5.51 -26.32
N ALA A 14 -25.32 4.20 -26.29
CA ALA A 14 -24.39 3.24 -26.82
C ALA A 14 -25.17 2.00 -27.27
N ASP A 15 -24.66 1.33 -28.30
CA ASP A 15 -25.16 0.02 -28.69
C ASP A 15 -24.73 -1.04 -27.67
N THR A 16 -25.24 -2.25 -27.82
CA THR A 16 -24.80 -3.39 -27.00
C THR A 16 -23.62 -4.11 -27.63
N LEU A 17 -22.86 -4.83 -26.81
CA LEU A 17 -21.81 -5.76 -27.26
C LEU A 17 -22.38 -6.73 -28.28
N LYS A 18 -21.62 -7.04 -29.33
CA LYS A 18 -22.04 -7.87 -30.49
C LYS A 18 -23.07 -7.21 -31.42
N HIS A 19 -23.54 -6.00 -31.12
CA HIS A 19 -24.55 -5.29 -31.91
C HIS A 19 -24.20 -3.83 -32.21
N GLY A 20 -22.93 -3.43 -32.08
CA GLY A 20 -22.49 -2.10 -32.53
C GLY A 20 -21.51 -1.40 -31.61
N LEU A 21 -21.45 -1.77 -30.32
CA LEU A 21 -20.61 -1.07 -29.35
C LEU A 21 -19.13 -1.12 -29.73
N GLU A 22 -18.65 -2.28 -30.20
CA GLU A 22 -17.27 -2.46 -30.61
C GLU A 22 -16.91 -1.49 -31.75
N GLN A 23 -17.76 -1.38 -32.75
CA GLN A 23 -17.59 -0.47 -33.89
C GLN A 23 -17.67 1.00 -33.46
N GLN A 24 -18.56 1.34 -32.53
CA GLN A 24 -18.65 2.69 -31.96
C GLN A 24 -17.34 3.10 -31.27
N ILE A 25 -16.77 2.19 -30.46
CA ILE A 25 -15.48 2.44 -29.81
C ILE A 25 -14.36 2.55 -30.86
N GLU A 26 -14.28 1.64 -31.84
CA GLU A 26 -13.25 1.71 -32.90
C GLU A 26 -13.32 2.99 -33.72
N GLN A 27 -14.53 3.44 -34.08
CA GLN A 27 -14.75 4.70 -34.78
C GLN A 27 -14.28 5.89 -33.93
N PHE A 28 -14.67 5.90 -32.65
CA PHE A 28 -14.24 6.96 -31.73
C PHE A 28 -12.71 7.00 -31.57
N LEU A 29 -12.04 5.84 -31.44
CA LEU A 29 -10.58 5.77 -31.35
C LEU A 29 -9.90 6.24 -32.65
N THR A 30 -10.55 6.08 -33.79
CA THR A 30 -10.06 6.59 -35.08
C THR A 30 -10.13 8.12 -35.14
N GLU A 31 -11.22 8.70 -34.65
CA GLU A 31 -11.41 10.17 -34.57
C GLU A 31 -10.54 10.80 -33.47
N HIS A 32 -10.28 10.06 -32.40
CA HIS A 32 -9.54 10.52 -31.22
C HIS A 32 -8.35 9.58 -30.89
N PRO A 33 -7.27 9.57 -31.70
CA PRO A 33 -6.16 8.61 -31.59
C PRO A 33 -5.32 8.76 -30.32
N ALA A 34 -5.45 9.86 -29.58
CA ALA A 34 -4.79 10.06 -28.29
C ALA A 34 -5.50 9.36 -27.12
N THR A 35 -6.68 8.77 -27.35
CA THR A 35 -7.47 8.11 -26.30
C THR A 35 -6.73 6.90 -25.73
N ARG A 36 -6.62 6.84 -24.39
CA ARG A 36 -5.96 5.74 -23.68
C ARG A 36 -6.85 5.01 -22.69
N LEU A 37 -8.01 5.56 -22.38
CA LEU A 37 -8.95 5.01 -21.41
C LEU A 37 -10.38 5.15 -21.96
N VAL A 38 -11.10 4.04 -21.93
CA VAL A 38 -12.56 4.01 -22.15
C VAL A 38 -13.21 3.50 -20.88
N VAL A 39 -14.26 4.19 -20.43
CA VAL A 39 -15.02 3.83 -19.22
C VAL A 39 -16.44 3.45 -19.61
N ILE A 40 -16.90 2.28 -19.16
CA ILE A 40 -18.28 1.82 -19.29
C ILE A 40 -18.89 1.80 -17.88
N ASP A 41 -19.69 2.84 -17.58
CA ASP A 41 -20.22 3.11 -16.24
C ASP A 41 -21.24 2.07 -15.75
N THR A 42 -21.91 1.37 -16.65
CA THR A 42 -22.79 0.28 -16.26
C THR A 42 -22.73 -0.80 -17.31
N LEU A 43 -21.88 -1.81 -17.09
CA LEU A 43 -21.71 -2.91 -18.03
C LEU A 43 -23.07 -3.54 -18.40
N GLN A 44 -23.96 -3.73 -17.42
CA GLN A 44 -25.28 -4.33 -17.63
C GLN A 44 -26.14 -3.61 -18.69
N ARG A 45 -25.92 -2.31 -18.92
CA ARG A 45 -26.66 -1.52 -19.92
C ARG A 45 -26.21 -1.78 -21.35
N VAL A 46 -24.97 -2.22 -21.54
CA VAL A 46 -24.38 -2.49 -22.85
C VAL A 46 -24.20 -3.98 -23.13
N ARG A 47 -24.59 -4.85 -22.20
CA ARG A 47 -24.66 -6.29 -22.47
C ARG A 47 -25.82 -6.57 -23.41
N SER A 48 -25.57 -7.48 -24.36
CA SER A 48 -26.66 -8.06 -25.13
C SER A 48 -27.55 -8.92 -24.25
N ALA A 49 -28.83 -9.03 -24.60
CA ALA A 49 -29.73 -9.99 -23.98
C ALA A 49 -29.13 -11.40 -24.18
N GLY A 50 -28.66 -12.02 -23.10
CA GLY A 50 -28.08 -13.35 -23.15
C GLY A 50 -29.14 -14.37 -23.57
N GLY A 51 -28.77 -15.31 -24.43
CA GLY A 51 -29.54 -16.56 -24.59
C GLY A 51 -29.47 -17.40 -23.31
N ASP A 52 -30.23 -18.49 -23.25
CA ASP A 52 -30.37 -19.43 -22.10
C ASP A 52 -29.06 -20.15 -21.65
N SER A 53 -27.89 -19.63 -22.01
CA SER A 53 -26.57 -20.11 -21.62
C SER A 53 -26.17 -19.71 -20.20
N ASN A 54 -25.21 -20.45 -19.64
CA ASN A 54 -24.61 -20.21 -18.33
C ASN A 54 -24.07 -18.76 -18.22
N LEU A 55 -24.58 -18.01 -17.24
CA LEU A 55 -24.22 -16.61 -16.96
C LEU A 55 -22.71 -16.40 -16.86
N TYR A 56 -21.99 -17.35 -16.26
CA TYR A 56 -20.53 -17.30 -16.13
C TYR A 56 -19.82 -17.35 -17.49
N ALA A 57 -20.30 -18.17 -18.42
CA ALA A 57 -19.73 -18.25 -19.75
C ALA A 57 -20.00 -16.97 -20.55
N ASN A 58 -21.18 -16.38 -20.38
CA ASN A 58 -21.55 -15.11 -21.00
C ASN A 58 -20.65 -13.96 -20.49
N ASP A 59 -20.36 -13.92 -19.19
CA ASP A 59 -19.43 -12.96 -18.58
C ASP A 59 -18.04 -13.01 -19.24
N TYR A 60 -17.47 -14.21 -19.43
CA TYR A 60 -16.17 -14.37 -20.11
C TYR A 60 -16.20 -13.99 -21.58
N GLN A 61 -17.30 -14.26 -22.28
CA GLN A 61 -17.44 -13.85 -23.68
C GLN A 61 -17.50 -12.32 -23.80
N ASP A 62 -18.35 -11.68 -23.01
CA ASP A 62 -18.57 -10.22 -23.06
C ASP A 62 -17.28 -9.47 -22.68
N VAL A 63 -16.63 -9.88 -21.58
CA VAL A 63 -15.34 -9.29 -21.16
C VAL A 63 -14.22 -9.65 -22.14
N GLY A 64 -14.25 -10.85 -22.73
CA GLY A 64 -13.28 -11.29 -23.72
C GLY A 64 -13.29 -10.42 -24.98
N LEU A 65 -14.47 -10.02 -25.48
CA LEU A 65 -14.60 -9.09 -26.61
C LEU A 65 -13.95 -7.73 -26.30
N LEU A 66 -14.26 -7.19 -25.13
CA LEU A 66 -13.69 -5.91 -24.67
C LEU A 66 -12.18 -6.02 -24.46
N LYS A 67 -11.69 -7.14 -23.94
CA LYS A 67 -10.25 -7.41 -23.79
C LYS A 67 -9.55 -7.43 -25.15
N GLN A 68 -10.10 -8.12 -26.15
CA GLN A 68 -9.53 -8.16 -27.49
C GLN A 68 -9.43 -6.75 -28.10
N LEU A 69 -10.47 -5.92 -27.90
CA LEU A 69 -10.47 -4.54 -28.34
C LEU A 69 -9.39 -3.70 -27.62
N ALA A 70 -9.30 -3.83 -26.30
CA ALA A 70 -8.28 -3.16 -25.49
C ALA A 70 -6.85 -3.53 -25.94
N ASP A 71 -6.59 -4.82 -26.13
CA ASP A 71 -5.30 -5.35 -26.56
C ASP A 71 -4.94 -4.87 -27.97
N LYS A 72 -5.90 -4.90 -28.92
CA LYS A 72 -5.72 -4.46 -30.31
C LYS A 72 -5.36 -2.98 -30.43
N HIS A 73 -6.01 -2.12 -29.62
CA HIS A 73 -5.83 -0.67 -29.69
C HIS A 73 -4.87 -0.11 -28.64
N HIS A 74 -4.32 -0.95 -27.76
CA HIS A 74 -3.41 -0.57 -26.68
C HIS A 74 -4.00 0.52 -25.77
N ILE A 75 -5.24 0.29 -25.33
CA ILE A 75 -5.99 1.15 -24.42
C ILE A 75 -6.41 0.38 -23.16
N ALA A 76 -6.74 1.10 -22.10
CA ALA A 76 -7.42 0.53 -20.93
C ALA A 76 -8.94 0.65 -21.09
N ILE A 77 -9.67 -0.41 -20.74
CA ILE A 77 -11.13 -0.37 -20.63
C ILE A 77 -11.52 -0.64 -19.18
N LEU A 78 -12.16 0.34 -18.54
CA LEU A 78 -12.68 0.23 -17.18
C LEU A 78 -14.18 -0.05 -17.21
N LEU A 79 -14.59 -1.13 -16.56
CA LEU A 79 -15.99 -1.55 -16.49
C LEU A 79 -16.50 -1.38 -15.06
N ILE A 80 -17.65 -0.73 -14.92
CA ILE A 80 -18.34 -0.60 -13.62
C ILE A 80 -19.53 -1.56 -13.63
N SER A 81 -19.60 -2.40 -12.59
CA SER A 81 -20.60 -3.45 -12.43
C SER A 81 -21.04 -3.56 -10.98
N GLY A 82 -22.31 -3.87 -10.76
CA GLY A 82 -22.86 -4.16 -9.44
C GLY A 82 -22.60 -5.59 -8.94
N SER A 83 -21.96 -6.44 -9.75
CA SER A 83 -21.64 -7.83 -9.41
C SER A 83 -20.13 -8.08 -9.43
N THR A 84 -19.66 -8.92 -8.51
CA THR A 84 -18.26 -9.37 -8.43
C THR A 84 -17.97 -10.60 -9.31
N GLY A 85 -18.98 -11.13 -10.01
CA GLY A 85 -18.87 -12.34 -10.85
C GLY A 85 -17.91 -12.21 -12.05
N LEU A 86 -17.58 -10.97 -12.44
CA LEU A 86 -16.70 -10.66 -13.57
C LEU A 86 -15.20 -10.70 -13.22
N SER A 87 -14.86 -10.80 -11.94
CA SER A 87 -13.48 -10.70 -11.46
C SER A 87 -12.53 -11.73 -12.07
N GLY A 88 -13.02 -12.94 -12.39
CA GLY A 88 -12.23 -13.98 -13.05
C GLY A 88 -11.93 -13.72 -14.53
N ALA A 89 -12.72 -12.86 -15.18
CA ALA A 89 -12.59 -12.58 -16.61
C ALA A 89 -11.74 -11.33 -16.90
N ALA A 90 -11.49 -10.48 -15.89
CA ALA A 90 -10.73 -9.24 -16.02
C ALA A 90 -9.24 -9.42 -15.62
N ASP A 91 -8.36 -8.56 -16.13
CA ASP A 91 -6.94 -8.56 -15.73
C ASP A 91 -6.72 -8.02 -14.31
N SER A 92 -7.59 -7.11 -13.87
CA SER A 92 -7.62 -6.56 -12.52
C SER A 92 -9.05 -6.29 -12.09
N ALA A 93 -9.34 -6.52 -10.81
CA ALA A 93 -10.63 -6.30 -10.19
C ALA A 93 -10.50 -5.39 -8.97
N PHE A 94 -11.39 -4.40 -8.92
CA PHE A 94 -11.48 -3.43 -7.83
C PHE A 94 -12.87 -3.50 -7.22
N VAL A 95 -12.99 -3.92 -5.97
CA VAL A 95 -14.26 -4.08 -5.27
C VAL A 95 -14.38 -3.02 -4.18
N LEU A 96 -15.31 -2.09 -4.36
CA LEU A 96 -15.62 -1.06 -3.36
C LEU A 96 -16.71 -1.58 -2.41
N GLN A 97 -16.36 -1.80 -1.15
CA GLN A 97 -17.25 -2.27 -0.10
C GLN A 97 -17.48 -1.16 0.94
N LYS A 98 -18.72 -0.67 1.04
CA LYS A 98 -19.12 0.28 2.09
C LYS A 98 -19.46 -0.47 3.38
N ASN A 99 -19.08 0.09 4.54
CA ASN A 99 -19.38 -0.52 5.85
C ASN A 99 -20.89 -0.54 6.15
N ALA A 100 -21.60 0.47 5.67
CA ALA A 100 -23.05 0.55 5.63
C ALA A 100 -23.47 1.34 4.38
N ARG A 101 -24.72 1.19 3.93
CA ARG A 101 -25.21 1.85 2.69
C ARG A 101 -25.01 3.37 2.73
N SER A 102 -25.25 3.98 3.89
CA SER A 102 -25.11 5.42 4.15
C SER A 102 -23.75 5.83 4.72
N ALA A 103 -22.82 4.89 4.97
CA ALA A 103 -21.51 5.26 5.50
C ALA A 103 -20.68 5.97 4.42
N ASN A 104 -19.92 6.98 4.83
CA ASN A 104 -18.91 7.60 3.95
C ASN A 104 -17.62 6.77 3.90
N ALA A 105 -17.41 5.88 4.88
CA ALA A 105 -16.29 4.97 4.91
C ALA A 105 -16.50 3.75 4.01
N ALA A 106 -15.49 3.43 3.20
CA ALA A 106 -15.45 2.25 2.34
C ALA A 106 -14.06 1.61 2.31
N SER A 107 -14.01 0.34 1.92
CA SER A 107 -12.79 -0.39 1.60
C SER A 107 -12.76 -0.71 0.11
N LEU A 108 -11.70 -0.32 -0.58
CA LEU A 108 -11.43 -0.70 -1.96
C LEU A 108 -10.43 -1.86 -1.98
N HIS A 109 -10.89 -3.03 -2.36
CA HIS A 109 -10.08 -4.24 -2.51
C HIS A 109 -9.60 -4.34 -3.96
N CYS A 110 -8.29 -4.32 -4.16
CA CYS A 110 -7.65 -4.37 -5.46
C CYS A 110 -6.94 -5.73 -5.59
N THR A 111 -7.20 -6.45 -6.67
CA THR A 111 -6.50 -7.69 -7.02
C THR A 111 -6.35 -7.77 -8.53
N GLY A 112 -5.38 -8.54 -9.03
CA GLY A 112 -5.20 -8.71 -10.46
C GLY A 112 -3.99 -9.56 -10.79
N ARG A 113 -3.83 -9.86 -12.08
CA ARG A 113 -2.75 -10.71 -12.59
C ARG A 113 -1.37 -10.10 -12.35
N ASP A 114 -1.25 -8.81 -12.61
CA ASP A 114 0.03 -8.07 -12.60
C ASP A 114 0.10 -7.03 -11.46
N ILE A 115 -0.88 -7.02 -10.56
CA ILE A 115 -0.89 -6.13 -9.39
C ILE A 115 -0.96 -6.93 -8.10
N PRO A 116 -0.16 -6.59 -7.07
CA PRO A 116 -0.30 -7.26 -5.78
C PRO A 116 -1.58 -6.83 -5.08
N ASP A 117 -2.19 -7.78 -4.37
CA ASP A 117 -3.38 -7.54 -3.54
C ASP A 117 -3.17 -6.34 -2.61
N ARG A 118 -4.16 -5.44 -2.61
CA ARG A 118 -4.14 -4.18 -1.85
C ARG A 118 -5.52 -3.84 -1.35
N THR A 119 -5.64 -3.42 -0.10
CA THR A 119 -6.87 -2.88 0.46
C THR A 119 -6.63 -1.43 0.86
N LEU A 120 -7.39 -0.53 0.25
CA LEU A 120 -7.40 0.90 0.58
C LEU A 120 -8.63 1.20 1.42
N LYS A 121 -8.46 1.79 2.60
CA LYS A 121 -9.58 2.37 3.35
C LYS A 121 -9.76 3.81 2.91
N LEU A 122 -10.98 4.14 2.51
CA LEU A 122 -11.35 5.42 1.93
C LEU A 122 -12.49 6.05 2.72
N GLU A 123 -12.56 7.37 2.69
CA GLU A 123 -13.68 8.16 3.19
C GLU A 123 -14.16 9.12 2.10
N LEU A 124 -15.44 9.12 1.81
CA LEU A 124 -16.05 10.06 0.87
C LEU A 124 -16.28 11.39 1.58
N GLY A 125 -15.67 12.46 1.08
CA GLY A 125 -15.94 13.81 1.58
C GLY A 125 -17.39 14.22 1.29
N GLU A 126 -18.08 14.73 2.32
CA GLU A 126 -19.48 15.14 2.19
C GLU A 126 -19.64 16.38 1.31
N ASP A 127 -18.68 17.31 1.40
CA ASP A 127 -18.76 18.61 0.70
C ASP A 127 -18.20 18.56 -0.73
N ASP A 128 -17.17 17.75 -0.97
CA ASP A 128 -16.43 17.71 -2.24
C ASP A 128 -16.69 16.44 -3.07
N HIS A 129 -17.35 15.42 -2.49
CA HIS A 129 -17.58 14.11 -3.09
C HIS A 129 -16.31 13.42 -3.60
N VAL A 130 -15.17 13.72 -2.97
CA VAL A 130 -13.87 13.11 -3.30
C VAL A 130 -13.57 12.00 -2.30
N TRP A 131 -13.16 10.84 -2.80
CA TRP A 131 -12.64 9.75 -1.97
C TRP A 131 -11.24 10.09 -1.43
N LYS A 132 -11.12 10.21 -0.12
CA LYS A 132 -9.88 10.49 0.61
C LYS A 132 -9.29 9.20 1.16
N LEU A 133 -7.98 8.99 0.95
CA LEU A 133 -7.28 7.81 1.43
C LEU A 133 -7.03 7.90 2.94
N LEU A 134 -7.63 6.98 3.71
CA LEU A 134 -7.38 6.85 5.15
C LEU A 134 -6.22 5.91 5.45
N SER A 135 -6.13 4.78 4.75
CA SER A 135 -5.05 3.82 4.94
C SER A 135 -4.85 2.90 3.75
N ASP A 136 -3.64 2.36 3.60
CA ASP A 136 -3.28 1.44 2.53
C ASP A 136 -2.58 0.20 3.08
N SER A 137 -3.10 -0.99 2.77
CA SER A 137 -2.53 -2.27 3.19
C SER A 137 -1.09 -2.50 2.72
N LYS A 138 -0.67 -1.98 1.55
CA LYS A 138 0.72 -2.14 1.05
C LYS A 138 1.72 -1.37 1.91
N THR A 139 1.33 -0.18 2.38
CA THR A 139 2.15 0.56 3.36
C THR A 139 2.05 -0.04 4.77
N CYS A 140 1.17 -1.02 5.00
CA CYS A 140 0.83 -1.55 6.31
C CYS A 140 1.23 -3.02 6.44
N THR A 141 2.53 -3.30 6.53
CA THR A 141 3.01 -4.51 7.20
C THR A 141 2.90 -4.34 8.73
N GLY A 142 1.67 -4.58 9.23
CA GLY A 142 1.36 -5.07 10.59
C GLY A 142 1.22 -4.04 11.71
N ALA A 143 -0.01 -3.89 12.22
CA ALA A 143 -0.44 -3.41 13.55
C ALA A 143 0.24 -2.15 14.13
N ALA A 144 -0.55 -1.07 14.27
CA ALA A 144 -0.20 0.23 14.90
C ALA A 144 1.11 0.84 14.36
N LYS A 145 1.03 1.60 13.27
CA LYS A 145 2.16 2.41 12.81
C LYS A 145 2.45 3.47 13.86
N ILE A 146 3.54 3.28 14.59
CA ILE A 146 4.20 4.37 15.29
C ILE A 146 4.93 5.17 14.22
N SER A 147 4.53 6.43 14.01
CA SER A 147 5.24 7.32 13.10
C SER A 147 6.65 7.60 13.60
N ALA A 148 7.57 7.99 12.72
CA ALA A 148 8.91 8.41 13.12
C ALA A 148 8.86 9.53 14.18
N LEU A 149 7.92 10.46 14.07
CA LEU A 149 7.71 11.53 15.06
C LEU A 149 7.16 11.03 16.40
N GLN A 150 6.27 10.03 16.41
CA GLN A 150 5.85 9.38 17.65
C GLN A 150 7.00 8.63 18.31
N LEU A 151 7.88 8.01 17.52
CA LEU A 151 9.09 7.37 18.02
C LEU A 151 10.06 8.40 18.63
N VAL A 152 10.26 9.55 17.97
CA VAL A 152 11.02 10.69 18.50
C VAL A 152 10.44 11.13 19.84
N HIS A 153 9.12 11.30 19.95
CA HIS A 153 8.48 11.71 21.19
C HIS A 153 8.70 10.70 22.32
N LEU A 154 8.50 9.40 22.06
CA LEU A 154 8.72 8.33 23.05
C LEU A 154 10.17 8.30 23.53
N PHE A 155 11.14 8.45 22.63
CA PHE A 155 12.56 8.50 23.00
C PHE A 155 12.93 9.80 23.70
N SER A 156 12.34 10.93 23.33
CA SER A 156 12.56 12.22 24.02
C SER A 156 12.05 12.16 25.46
N VAL A 157 10.85 11.60 25.67
CA VAL A 157 10.31 11.36 27.02
C VAL A 157 11.21 10.42 27.81
N LEU A 158 11.65 9.31 27.19
CA LEU A 158 12.58 8.38 27.83
C LEU A 158 13.91 9.04 28.23
N LEU A 159 14.47 9.87 27.36
CA LEU A 159 15.76 10.54 27.56
C LEU A 159 15.67 11.80 28.43
N SER A 160 14.46 12.30 28.70
CA SER A 160 14.25 13.41 29.63
C SER A 160 14.59 13.04 31.09
N ALA A 161 14.46 11.75 31.44
CA ALA A 161 14.80 11.24 32.77
C ALA A 161 16.29 10.84 32.90
N ASP A 162 16.90 10.36 31.81
CA ASP A 162 18.31 10.00 31.72
C ASP A 162 18.81 10.33 30.30
N PRO A 163 19.80 11.22 30.12
CA PRO A 163 20.26 11.66 28.79
C PRO A 163 20.87 10.54 27.94
N THR A 164 21.10 9.36 28.54
CA THR A 164 21.57 8.17 27.84
C THR A 164 20.73 6.94 28.18
N TYR A 165 20.50 6.08 27.21
CA TYR A 165 19.89 4.78 27.44
C TYR A 165 20.69 3.70 26.71
N THR A 166 20.96 2.57 27.38
CA THR A 166 21.51 1.38 26.72
C THR A 166 20.80 0.14 27.23
N GLY A 167 20.27 -0.67 26.30
CA GLY A 167 19.53 -1.87 26.66
C GLY A 167 19.31 -2.82 25.50
N THR A 168 18.74 -4.00 25.77
CA THR A 168 18.31 -4.92 24.72
C THR A 168 17.05 -4.39 24.04
N PRO A 169 16.74 -4.82 22.79
CA PRO A 169 15.48 -4.43 22.13
C PRO A 169 14.24 -4.75 22.97
N SER A 170 14.26 -5.85 23.74
CA SER A 170 13.16 -6.22 24.62
C SER A 170 13.02 -5.30 25.83
N ALA A 171 14.14 -4.91 26.43
CA ALA A 171 14.14 -3.93 27.51
C ALA A 171 13.68 -2.55 27.02
N LEU A 172 14.06 -2.17 25.81
CA LEU A 172 13.65 -0.90 25.22
C LEU A 172 12.16 -0.90 24.95
N SER A 173 11.61 -1.92 24.28
CA SER A 173 10.18 -1.99 23.98
C SER A 173 9.31 -1.97 25.24
N ALA A 174 9.72 -2.66 26.31
CA ALA A 174 9.00 -2.65 27.58
C ALA A 174 9.02 -1.27 28.27
N LYS A 175 10.02 -0.42 27.98
CA LYS A 175 10.15 0.91 28.59
C LYS A 175 9.34 1.98 27.87
N ILE A 176 9.16 1.85 26.55
CA ILE A 176 8.41 2.80 25.72
C ILE A 176 6.95 2.40 25.47
N ASP A 177 6.59 1.14 25.74
CA ASP A 177 5.22 0.61 25.66
C ASP A 177 4.95 -0.39 26.79
N PRO A 178 4.94 0.06 28.06
CA PRO A 178 4.82 -0.82 29.21
C PRO A 178 3.48 -1.59 29.25
N ASP A 179 2.40 -0.96 28.77
CA ASP A 179 1.06 -1.54 28.74
C ASP A 179 0.76 -2.31 27.45
N GLY A 180 1.70 -2.36 26.49
CA GLY A 180 1.52 -3.00 25.19
C GLY A 180 0.48 -2.35 24.28
N ARG A 181 -0.04 -1.16 24.64
CA ARG A 181 -1.08 -0.44 23.91
C ARG A 181 -0.60 0.05 22.55
N LEU A 182 0.69 0.36 22.42
CA LEU A 182 1.30 0.80 21.17
C LEU A 182 1.74 -0.39 20.28
N GLY A 183 1.61 -1.61 20.81
CA GLY A 183 1.97 -2.85 20.13
C GLY A 183 3.45 -2.90 19.73
N ILE A 184 4.35 -2.37 20.58
CA ILE A 184 5.79 -2.34 20.32
C ILE A 184 6.42 -3.65 20.77
N THR A 185 6.77 -4.49 19.80
CA THR A 185 7.55 -5.71 20.07
C THR A 185 9.05 -5.46 19.94
N PRO A 186 9.93 -6.31 20.52
CA PRO A 186 11.39 -6.18 20.41
C PRO A 186 11.89 -6.15 18.95
N LYS A 187 11.23 -6.92 18.08
CA LYS A 187 11.53 -6.95 16.64
C LYS A 187 11.08 -5.65 15.97
N LYS A 188 9.91 -5.13 16.34
CA LYS A 188 9.34 -3.89 15.79
C LYS A 188 10.16 -2.66 16.20
N VAL A 189 10.59 -2.54 17.46
CA VAL A 189 11.42 -1.40 17.89
C VAL A 189 12.77 -1.38 17.17
N THR A 190 13.41 -2.54 16.98
CA THR A 190 14.67 -2.62 16.22
C THR A 190 14.48 -2.13 14.78
N ARG A 191 13.39 -2.54 14.14
CA ARG A 191 13.07 -2.10 12.77
C ARG A 191 12.78 -0.60 12.70
N LEU A 192 11.89 -0.10 13.56
CA LEU A 192 11.49 1.32 13.59
C LEU A 192 12.68 2.26 13.80
N VAL A 193 13.61 1.87 14.68
CA VAL A 193 14.85 2.61 14.94
C VAL A 193 15.70 2.71 13.69
N LEU A 194 15.89 1.61 12.94
CA LEU A 194 16.69 1.59 11.72
C LEU A 194 16.02 2.35 10.57
N GLU A 195 14.69 2.25 10.45
CA GLU A 195 13.91 2.97 9.43
C GLU A 195 13.83 4.48 9.69
N SER A 196 14.02 4.93 10.94
CA SER A 196 13.84 6.33 11.35
C SER A 196 15.13 7.03 11.79
N LEU A 197 16.31 6.51 11.41
CA LEU A 197 17.60 7.05 11.88
C LEU A 197 17.81 8.52 11.54
N GLU A 198 17.44 8.95 10.34
CA GLU A 198 17.61 10.34 9.90
C GLU A 198 16.71 11.28 10.70
N THR A 199 15.42 10.96 10.83
CA THR A 199 14.47 11.74 11.63
C THR A 199 14.87 11.81 13.09
N LEU A 200 15.34 10.71 13.68
CA LEU A 200 15.85 10.70 15.05
C LEU A 200 17.05 11.64 15.20
N ARG A 201 18.00 11.60 14.26
CA ARG A 201 19.18 12.47 14.27
C ARG A 201 18.81 13.94 14.12
N GLU A 202 17.89 14.28 13.21
CA GLU A 202 17.38 15.65 13.02
C GLU A 202 16.70 16.20 14.27
N ASN A 203 16.09 15.33 15.07
CA ASN A 203 15.46 15.67 16.35
C ASN A 203 16.41 15.47 17.55
N GLY A 204 17.73 15.42 17.32
CA GLY A 204 18.72 15.38 18.39
C GLY A 204 18.87 14.05 19.13
N ILE A 205 18.43 12.94 18.55
CA ILE A 205 18.54 11.60 19.15
C ILE A 205 19.53 10.75 18.36
N LEU A 206 20.67 10.45 18.98
CA LEU A 206 21.71 9.60 18.41
C LEU A 206 21.47 8.15 18.78
N VAL A 207 21.49 7.26 17.78
CA VAL A 207 21.27 5.83 17.95
C VAL A 207 22.54 5.06 17.55
N LYS A 208 22.95 4.11 18.40
CA LYS A 208 23.95 3.08 18.04
C LYS A 208 23.38 1.70 18.33
N THR A 209 23.62 0.75 17.42
CA THR A 209 23.30 -0.66 17.64
C THR A 209 24.57 -1.49 17.55
N TYR A 210 24.78 -2.41 18.49
CA TYR A 210 25.98 -3.23 18.55
C TYR A 210 25.71 -4.54 19.28
N ARG A 211 26.67 -5.48 19.23
CA ARG A 211 26.63 -6.71 20.03
C ARG A 211 27.67 -6.66 21.13
N SER A 212 27.30 -7.11 22.32
CA SER A 212 28.21 -7.31 23.45
C SER A 212 27.80 -8.56 24.21
N ASN A 213 28.77 -9.41 24.57
CA ASN A 213 28.54 -10.68 25.27
C ASN A 213 27.41 -11.53 24.65
N GLY A 214 27.38 -11.61 23.31
CA GLY A 214 26.38 -12.38 22.55
C GLY A 214 24.99 -11.73 22.45
N LYS A 215 24.73 -10.60 23.11
CA LYS A 215 23.43 -9.90 23.10
C LYS A 215 23.47 -8.68 22.19
N ARG A 216 22.36 -8.43 21.49
CA ARG A 216 22.15 -7.20 20.71
C ARG A 216 21.73 -6.07 21.66
N LEU A 217 22.37 -4.91 21.54
CA LEU A 217 22.11 -3.72 22.33
C LEU A 217 21.77 -2.55 21.43
N ILE A 218 20.87 -1.69 21.92
CA ILE A 218 20.51 -0.39 21.34
C ILE A 218 20.91 0.66 22.38
N SER A 219 21.72 1.62 21.94
CA SER A 219 22.13 2.79 22.72
C SER A 219 21.53 4.04 22.11
N LEU A 220 20.85 4.84 22.94
CA LEU A 220 20.22 6.11 22.60
C LEU A 220 20.90 7.22 23.41
N ARG A 221 21.14 8.38 22.80
CA ARG A 221 21.75 9.55 23.46
C ARG A 221 21.09 10.83 22.96
N SER A 222 20.83 11.78 23.86
CA SER A 222 20.45 13.14 23.48
C SER A 222 21.66 13.94 22.99
N ALA A 223 21.54 14.61 21.84
CA ALA A 223 22.59 15.42 21.22
C ALA A 223 23.00 16.64 22.07
N GLU A 224 22.14 17.11 22.98
CA GLU A 224 22.47 18.18 23.94
C GLU A 224 23.54 17.76 24.97
N SER A 225 23.76 16.45 25.13
CA SER A 225 24.77 15.87 26.04
C SER A 225 26.05 15.40 25.34
N ALA A 226 26.18 15.64 24.03
CA ALA A 226 27.30 15.16 23.24
C ALA A 226 28.43 16.21 23.21
N ASP A 227 29.34 16.13 24.18
CA ASP A 227 30.71 16.59 23.94
C ASP A 227 31.25 15.85 22.71
N LEU A 228 31.74 16.64 21.76
CA LEU A 228 32.20 16.22 20.44
C LEU A 228 33.23 15.09 20.53
N SER A 229 32.87 13.91 20.02
CA SER A 229 33.87 13.00 19.44
C SER A 229 33.37 12.40 18.12
N THR A 230 34.00 12.90 17.07
CA THR A 230 33.90 12.54 15.66
C THR A 230 34.17 11.05 15.39
N VAL A 231 33.32 10.48 14.54
CA VAL A 231 33.59 9.46 13.50
C VAL A 231 34.61 8.36 13.86
N GLY A 232 34.09 7.19 14.23
CA GLY A 232 34.80 5.91 14.07
C GLY A 232 34.34 5.23 12.78
N LYS A 233 35.27 5.07 11.83
CA LYS A 233 35.09 4.37 10.55
C LYS A 233 34.39 3.01 10.71
N ILE A 234 33.51 2.73 9.75
CA ILE A 234 32.93 1.41 9.52
C ILE A 234 33.97 0.61 8.74
N ASP A 235 34.49 -0.47 9.33
CA ASP A 235 35.26 -1.47 8.57
C ASP A 235 34.37 -2.71 8.28
N PRO A 236 34.57 -3.39 7.14
CA PRO A 236 33.71 -4.48 6.67
C PRO A 236 33.98 -5.80 7.42
N ILE A 237 32.91 -6.55 7.64
CA ILE A 237 32.89 -7.93 8.11
C ILE A 237 33.49 -8.84 7.03
N ASP A 238 34.32 -9.86 7.38
CA ASP A 238 34.06 -11.31 7.16
C ASP A 238 35.17 -12.23 7.77
N PRO A 239 35.14 -13.60 7.71
CA PRO A 239 34.56 -14.46 8.74
C PRO A 239 35.43 -15.68 9.17
N VAL A 240 34.81 -16.59 9.95
CA VAL A 240 35.11 -18.03 10.15
C VAL A 240 36.22 -18.43 11.15
N GLY A 241 35.73 -19.02 12.25
CA GLY A 241 35.96 -20.44 12.55
C GLY A 241 37.30 -20.86 13.17
N ARG A 242 37.26 -21.28 14.44
CA ARG A 242 38.10 -22.37 14.95
C ARG A 242 37.27 -23.27 15.86
N GLN A 243 36.94 -24.45 15.35
CA GLN A 243 36.65 -25.63 16.17
C GLN A 243 37.97 -26.09 16.79
N ASN A 244 38.03 -26.18 18.11
CA ASN A 244 39.09 -26.92 18.79
C ASN A 244 38.61 -28.36 18.98
N ALA A 245 39.24 -29.30 18.28
CA ALA A 245 39.15 -30.73 18.58
C ALA A 245 40.07 -31.02 19.78
N CYS A 246 39.51 -31.60 20.85
CA CYS A 246 40.29 -32.23 21.91
C CYS A 246 40.60 -33.67 21.52
N THR A 247 41.88 -34.02 21.56
CA THR A 247 42.41 -35.38 21.49
C THR A 247 42.60 -35.99 22.88
N ALA A 248 42.54 -37.33 22.86
CA ALA A 248 43.30 -38.32 23.66
C ALA A 248 42.60 -38.96 24.87
N PRO A 249 43.06 -40.15 25.31
CA PRO A 249 44.04 -41.08 24.71
C PRO A 249 43.44 -42.39 24.19
#